data_AF-A0A3B0W8V9-F1
#
_entry.id   AF-A0A3B0W8V9-F1
#
_cell.length_a   1.000
_cell.length_b   1.000
_cell.length_c   1.000
_cell.angle_alpha   90.00
_cell.angle_beta   90.00
_cell.angle_gamma   90.00
#
_symmetry.space_group_name_H-M   'P 1'
#
loop_
_entity.id
_entity.type
_entity.pdbx_description
1 polymer ?
#
loop_
_entity_poly.entity_id
_entity_poly.type
_entity_poly.pdbx_seq_one_letter_code
_entity_poly.pdbx_strand_id
1 'polypeptide(L)'
;MTNDQLPDLATVALKTFFNLASLWRLTDNQIKNLLGHPSDDIFIMWQNTDTSEVVADDVMIRISHLLGIHTALKTLLNEASAHEWIHKNNNANLFKGTSALSYMLGGTDQI
;
A
#
# COMPACT_ATOMS: atom_id res chain seq x y z
N MET A 1 -10.04 -8.81 33.82
CA MET A 1 -8.82 -8.05 33.52
C MET A 1 -8.69 -8.08 32.01
N THR A 2 -9.10 -7.00 31.33
CA THR A 2 -9.01 -6.88 29.88
C THR A 2 -7.53 -6.91 29.52
N ASN A 3 -7.13 -7.93 28.77
CA ASN A 3 -5.78 -8.07 28.28
C ASN A 3 -5.64 -7.02 27.16
N ASP A 4 -5.26 -5.79 27.50
CA ASP A 4 -4.85 -4.77 26.53
C ASP A 4 -3.49 -5.19 25.96
N GLN A 5 -3.48 -6.31 25.22
CA GLN A 5 -2.36 -6.67 24.37
C GLN A 5 -2.37 -5.66 23.24
N LEU A 6 -1.29 -4.87 23.16
CA LEU A 6 -1.01 -4.06 22.00
C LEU A 6 -1.15 -4.97 20.75
N PRO A 7 -1.86 -4.51 19.70
CA PRO A 7 -1.97 -5.27 18.47
C PRO A 7 -0.57 -5.62 17.97
N ASP A 8 -0.40 -6.82 17.42
CA ASP A 8 0.90 -7.21 16.88
C ASP A 8 1.30 -6.29 15.71
N LEU A 9 2.59 -6.30 15.38
CA LEU A 9 3.15 -5.42 14.36
C LEU A 9 2.47 -5.61 12.99
N ALA A 10 2.05 -6.83 12.66
CA ALA A 10 1.39 -7.13 11.40
C ALA A 10 -0.02 -6.52 11.35
N THR A 11 -0.79 -6.64 12.43
CA THR A 11 -2.09 -5.96 12.57
C THR A 11 -1.95 -4.45 12.38
N VAL A 12 -0.96 -3.83 13.03
CA VAL A 12 -0.71 -2.38 12.93
C VAL A 12 -0.30 -1.98 11.51
N ALA A 13 0.59 -2.75 10.87
CA ALA A 13 1.04 -2.49 9.52
C ALA A 13 -0.11 -2.58 8.50
N LEU A 14 -0.92 -3.65 8.56
CA LEU A 14 -2.10 -3.80 7.70
C LEU A 14 -3.09 -2.67 7.90
N LYS A 15 -3.44 -2.33 9.14
CA LYS A 15 -4.37 -1.22 9.44
C LYS A 15 -3.85 0.10 8.86
N THR A 16 -2.56 0.37 9.03
CA THR A 16 -1.94 1.59 8.50
C THR A 16 -1.94 1.60 6.97
N PHE A 17 -1.63 0.45 6.37
CA PHE A 17 -1.65 0.28 4.92
C PHE A 17 -3.05 0.47 4.33
N PHE A 18 -4.10 -0.11 4.89
CA PHE A 18 -5.47 0.06 4.37
C PHE A 18 -5.96 1.51 4.51
N ASN A 19 -5.56 2.22 5.56
CA ASN A 19 -5.81 3.65 5.68
C ASN A 19 -5.12 4.43 4.55
N LEU A 20 -3.86 4.11 4.25
CA LEU A 20 -3.14 4.71 3.12
C LEU A 20 -3.80 4.37 1.78
N ALA A 21 -4.18 3.13 1.56
CA ALA A 21 -4.86 2.69 0.34
C ALA A 21 -6.18 3.44 0.13
N SER A 22 -6.93 3.70 1.20
CA SER A 22 -8.13 4.52 1.18
C SER A 22 -7.83 6.00 0.84
N LEU A 23 -6.81 6.60 1.45
CA LEU A 23 -6.36 7.96 1.12
C LEU A 23 -5.95 8.10 -0.36
N TRP A 24 -5.30 7.06 -0.87
CA TRP A 24 -4.92 6.94 -2.27
C TRP A 24 -6.05 6.46 -3.18
N ARG A 25 -7.26 6.18 -2.67
CA ARG A 25 -8.42 5.73 -3.45
C ARG A 25 -8.11 4.50 -4.33
N LEU A 26 -7.33 3.57 -3.80
CA LEU A 26 -6.99 2.33 -4.50
C LEU A 26 -8.19 1.38 -4.55
N THR A 27 -8.31 0.63 -5.65
CA THR A 27 -9.29 -0.46 -5.77
C THR A 27 -8.76 -1.73 -5.12
N ASP A 28 -9.65 -2.65 -4.73
CA ASP A 28 -9.25 -3.94 -4.14
C ASP A 28 -8.26 -4.71 -5.04
N ASN A 29 -8.45 -4.68 -6.37
CA ASN A 29 -7.52 -5.29 -7.31
C ASN A 29 -6.11 -4.68 -7.25
N GLN A 30 -6.02 -3.34 -7.14
CA GLN A 30 -4.74 -2.66 -6.99
C GLN A 30 -4.11 -3.00 -5.64
N ILE A 31 -4.90 -3.01 -4.57
CA ILE A 31 -4.43 -3.38 -3.23
C ILE A 31 -3.87 -4.80 -3.23
N LYS A 32 -4.61 -5.78 -3.77
CA LYS A 32 -4.14 -7.17 -3.87
C LYS A 32 -2.84 -7.28 -4.67
N ASN A 33 -2.72 -6.57 -5.79
CA ASN A 33 -1.49 -6.56 -6.59
C ASN A 33 -0.30 -6.01 -5.79
N LEU A 34 -0.47 -4.87 -5.11
CA LEU A 34 0.57 -4.26 -4.27
C LEU A 34 1.00 -5.15 -3.10
N LEU A 35 0.08 -5.95 -2.56
CA LEU A 35 0.34 -6.93 -1.50
C LEU A 35 0.85 -8.28 -2.01
N GLY A 36 1.12 -8.45 -3.31
CA GLY A 36 1.70 -9.69 -3.84
C GLY A 36 0.69 -10.77 -4.24
N HIS A 37 -0.53 -10.38 -4.60
CA HIS A 37 -1.61 -11.26 -5.08
C HIS A 37 -2.04 -12.37 -4.09
N PRO A 38 -2.46 -12.01 -2.86
CA PRO A 38 -3.04 -12.98 -1.93
C PRO A 38 -4.33 -13.61 -2.51
N SER A 39 -4.70 -14.80 -2.02
CA SER A 39 -6.03 -15.38 -2.28
C SER A 39 -7.13 -14.47 -1.73
N ASP A 40 -8.37 -14.62 -2.22
CA ASP A 40 -9.50 -13.83 -1.74
C ASP A 40 -9.74 -14.01 -0.23
N ASP A 41 -9.65 -15.23 0.27
CA ASP A 41 -9.83 -15.53 1.70
C ASP A 41 -8.80 -14.82 2.58
N ILE A 42 -7.52 -14.86 2.17
CA ILE A 42 -6.43 -14.17 2.88
C ILE A 42 -6.65 -12.65 2.83
N PHE A 43 -7.06 -12.12 1.67
CA PHE A 43 -7.30 -10.70 1.50
C PHE A 43 -8.44 -10.20 2.40
N ILE A 44 -9.57 -10.93 2.44
CA ILE A 44 -10.72 -10.61 3.30
C ILE A 44 -10.32 -10.67 4.77
N MET A 45 -9.56 -11.69 5.17
CA MET A 45 -9.02 -11.80 6.53
C MET A 45 -8.18 -10.57 6.90
N TRP A 46 -7.28 -10.15 6.01
CA TRP A 46 -6.45 -8.95 6.22
C TRP A 46 -7.28 -7.66 6.28
N GLN A 47 -8.31 -7.51 5.45
CA GLN A 47 -9.22 -6.36 5.49
C GLN A 47 -9.94 -6.23 6.83
N ASN A 48 -10.33 -7.36 7.43
CA ASN A 48 -10.96 -7.38 8.75
C ASN A 48 -9.96 -7.11 9.88
N THR A 49 -8.65 -7.11 9.59
CA THR A 49 -7.56 -6.99 10.56
C THR A 49 -7.63 -8.03 11.69
N ASP A 50 -8.38 -9.11 11.48
CA ASP A 50 -8.46 -10.28 12.36
C ASP A 50 -7.24 -11.17 12.12
N THR A 51 -6.04 -10.69 12.46
CA THR A 51 -4.81 -11.46 12.25
C THR A 51 -4.47 -12.27 13.49
N SER A 52 -4.73 -13.58 13.44
CA SER A 52 -4.06 -14.57 14.31
C SER A 52 -2.94 -15.34 13.58
N GLU A 53 -2.78 -15.10 12.27
CA GLU A 53 -1.79 -15.75 11.40
C GLU A 53 -0.75 -14.78 10.82
N VAL A 54 0.44 -15.33 10.58
CA VAL A 54 1.65 -14.64 10.15
C VAL A 54 1.46 -13.99 8.78
N VAL A 55 1.43 -12.66 8.74
CA VAL A 55 1.67 -11.91 7.51
C VAL A 55 3.11 -12.19 7.07
N ALA A 56 3.29 -12.65 5.84
CA ALA A 56 4.61 -12.99 5.32
C ALA A 56 5.55 -11.76 5.28
N ASP A 57 6.84 -12.00 5.49
CA ASP A 57 7.86 -10.94 5.54
C ASP A 57 7.89 -10.09 4.27
N ASP A 58 7.64 -10.69 3.10
CA ASP A 58 7.61 -9.96 1.83
C ASP A 58 6.44 -8.96 1.76
N VAL A 59 5.29 -9.30 2.34
CA VAL A 59 4.14 -8.41 2.46
C VAL A 59 4.46 -7.25 3.39
N MET A 60 5.12 -7.52 4.52
CA MET A 60 5.57 -6.47 5.45
C MET A 60 6.57 -5.50 4.80
N ILE A 61 7.51 -6.02 4.00
CA ILE A 61 8.47 -5.20 3.24
C ILE A 61 7.74 -4.33 2.21
N ARG A 62 6.76 -4.89 1.48
CA ARG A 62 5.95 -4.14 0.51
C ARG A 62 5.18 -3.00 1.18
N ILE A 63 4.53 -3.27 2.32
CA ILE A 63 3.85 -2.25 3.12
C ILE A 63 4.84 -1.16 3.54
N SER A 64 6.01 -1.54 4.06
CA SER A 64 7.05 -0.60 4.47
C SER A 64 7.46 0.35 3.34
N HIS A 65 7.67 -0.16 2.13
CA HIS A 65 7.99 0.67 0.96
C HIS A 65 6.87 1.67 0.62
N LEU A 66 5.61 1.22 0.62
CA LEU A 66 4.46 2.08 0.29
C LEU A 66 4.27 3.19 1.34
N LEU A 67 4.44 2.86 2.62
CA LEU A 67 4.44 3.86 3.70
C LEU A 67 5.61 4.84 3.55
N GLY A 68 6.81 4.35 3.22
CA GLY A 68 7.99 5.18 2.97
C GLY A 68 7.78 6.18 1.83
N ILE A 69 7.17 5.74 0.72
CA ILE A 69 6.78 6.62 -0.39
C ILE A 69 5.83 7.72 0.11
N HIS A 70 4.78 7.36 0.85
CA HIS A 70 3.84 8.33 1.39
C HIS A 70 4.51 9.34 2.33
N THR A 71 5.39 8.89 3.23
CA THR A 71 6.15 9.76 4.14
C THR A 71 7.03 10.73 3.36
N ALA A 72 7.75 10.26 2.36
CA ALA A 72 8.58 11.12 1.51
C ALA A 72 7.75 12.17 0.77
N LEU A 73 6.59 11.78 0.21
CA LEU A 73 5.69 12.70 -0.47
C LEU A 73 5.16 13.80 0.47
N LYS A 74 4.81 13.46 1.71
CA LYS A 74 4.36 14.44 2.72
C LYS A 74 5.45 15.42 3.15
N THR A 75 6.73 15.04 3.07
CA THR A 75 7.84 15.96 3.34
C THR A 75 8.04 16.93 2.17
N LEU A 76 7.80 16.47 0.94
CA LEU A 76 8.09 17.24 -0.28
C LEU A 76 6.90 18.09 -0.76
N LEU A 77 5.68 17.68 -0.46
CA LEU A 77 4.46 18.22 -1.05
C LEU A 77 3.45 18.64 0.02
N ASN A 78 2.53 19.52 -0.35
CA ASN A 78 1.33 19.75 0.47
C ASN A 78 0.46 18.48 0.52
N GLU A 79 -0.37 18.39 1.56
CA GLU A 79 -1.17 17.19 1.85
C GLU A 79 -2.03 16.72 0.67
N ALA A 80 -2.77 17.64 0.03
CA ALA A 80 -3.58 17.31 -1.13
C ALA A 80 -2.75 16.75 -2.29
N SER A 81 -1.57 17.33 -2.55
CA SER A 81 -0.68 16.88 -3.61
C SER A 81 -0.04 15.53 -3.28
N ALA A 82 0.29 15.27 -2.01
CA ALA A 82 0.88 14.01 -1.57
C ALA A 82 -0.07 12.81 -1.79
N HIS A 83 -1.37 13.01 -1.62
CA HIS A 83 -2.37 11.96 -1.86
C HIS A 83 -2.61 11.70 -3.35
N GLU A 84 -2.64 12.75 -4.17
CA GLU A 84 -2.94 12.63 -5.60
C GLU A 84 -1.71 12.27 -6.46
N TRP A 85 -0.49 12.45 -5.94
CA TRP A 85 0.73 12.35 -6.74
C TRP A 85 0.89 11.02 -7.46
N ILE A 86 0.56 9.91 -6.80
CA ILE A 86 0.76 8.57 -7.38
C ILE A 86 -0.11 8.30 -8.61
N HIS A 87 -1.22 9.03 -8.77
CA HIS A 87 -2.15 8.91 -9.90
C HIS A 87 -1.78 9.80 -11.06
N LYS A 88 -1.03 10.88 -10.83
CA LYS A 88 -0.69 11.84 -11.88
C LYS A 88 0.31 11.24 -12.85
N ASN A 89 0.05 11.44 -14.14
CA ASN A 89 1.04 11.16 -15.18
C ASN A 89 2.32 11.95 -14.90
N ASN A 90 3.46 11.29 -15.02
CA ASN A 90 4.74 11.87 -14.73
C ASN A 90 5.66 11.77 -15.96
N ASN A 91 6.06 12.94 -16.47
CA ASN A 91 6.90 13.06 -17.66
C ASN A 91 8.40 12.91 -17.37
N ALA A 92 8.80 12.71 -16.11
CA ALA A 92 10.19 12.40 -15.81
C ALA A 92 10.58 11.06 -16.47
N ASN A 93 11.81 10.96 -16.95
CA ASN A 93 12.29 9.81 -17.74
C ASN A 93 12.02 8.45 -17.08
N LEU A 94 12.08 8.38 -15.74
CA LEU A 94 11.78 7.17 -14.98
C LEU A 94 10.36 6.66 -15.22
N PHE A 95 9.39 7.56 -15.38
CA PHE A 95 7.97 7.22 -15.48
C PHE A 95 7.45 7.16 -16.91
N LYS A 96 8.24 7.60 -17.92
CA LYS A 96 7.87 7.52 -19.35
C LYS A 96 6.45 8.03 -19.67
N GLY A 97 5.96 9.03 -18.94
CA GLY A 97 4.63 9.62 -19.12
C GLY A 97 3.49 8.87 -18.41
N THR A 98 3.73 7.74 -17.75
CA THR A 98 2.72 7.06 -16.94
C THR A 98 2.75 7.55 -15.48
N SER A 99 1.79 7.11 -14.68
CA SER A 99 1.75 7.43 -13.25
C SER A 99 2.68 6.52 -12.44
N ALA A 100 3.03 6.95 -11.23
CA ALA A 100 3.82 6.12 -10.32
C ALA A 100 3.04 4.87 -9.90
N LEU A 101 1.72 4.97 -9.73
CA LEU A 101 0.87 3.83 -9.41
C LEU A 101 0.93 2.75 -10.52
N SER A 102 0.96 3.14 -11.80
CA SER A 102 1.14 2.18 -12.90
C SER A 102 2.43 1.37 -12.76
N TYR A 103 3.54 2.00 -12.36
CA TYR A 103 4.80 1.30 -12.10
C TYR A 103 4.71 0.36 -10.89
N MET A 104 4.11 0.82 -9.79
CA MET A 104 3.96 0.00 -8.58
C MET A 104 3.13 -1.27 -8.82
N LEU A 105 2.17 -1.21 -9.76
CA LEU A 105 1.31 -2.32 -10.15
C LEU A 105 1.96 -3.28 -11.17
N GLY A 106 3.24 -3.07 -11.53
CA GLY A 106 3.97 -3.89 -12.51
C GLY A 106 3.73 -3.46 -13.97
N GLY A 107 3.11 -2.30 -14.20
CA GLY A 107 2.83 -1.79 -15.54
C GLY A 107 4.03 -1.14 -16.21
N THR A 108 5.01 -1.96 -16.66
CA THR A 108 5.91 -1.64 -17.77
C THR A 108 6.23 -2.82 -18.72
N ASP A 109 5.46 -3.91 -18.68
CA ASP A 109 5.60 -5.04 -19.62
C ASP A 109 5.05 -4.74 -21.04
N GLN A 110 5.40 -3.59 -21.60
CA GLN A 110 5.29 -3.28 -23.02
C GLN A 110 6.46 -2.40 -23.47
N ILE A 111 7.67 -2.98 -23.52
CA ILE A 111 8.74 -2.61 -24.48
C ILE A 111 9.40 -3.90 -24.95
#